data_AF-A0A8T3WA76-F1
#
_entry.id   AF-A0A8T3WA76-F1
#
_cell.length_a   1.000
_cell.length_b   1.000
_cell.length_c   1.000
_cell.angle_alpha   90.00
_cell.angle_beta   90.00
_cell.angle_gamma   90.00
#
_symmetry.space_group_name_H-M   'P 1'
#
loop_
_entity.id
_entity.type
_entity.pdbx_description
1 polymer ?
#
loop_
_entity_poly.entity_id
_entity_poly.type
_entity_poly.pdbx_seq_one_letter_code
_entity_poly.pdbx_strand_id
1 'polypeptide(L)'
;MGEGFKEWTYVLGAVAVPLVLAVGINRGCNNQAISHPGYHAVSKANGLSGHTEYVKYADGSQEVKIYPGLGHGLFSSRLLEDFNGDSLIDRIRENSGTIQANKLKRILIRDFDSTAYKEEFAEADRELQEQIIKLQERNSPTPKYF
;
A
#
# COMPACT_ATOMS: atom_id res chain seq x y z
N MET A 1 -29.77 -7.17 -35.35
CA MET A 1 -29.04 -6.76 -34.13
C MET A 1 -28.82 -7.96 -33.19
N GLY A 2 -28.24 -9.07 -33.67
CA GLY A 2 -28.29 -10.35 -32.93
C GLY A 2 -26.95 -11.03 -32.61
N GLU A 3 -25.91 -10.79 -33.43
CA GLU A 3 -24.64 -11.53 -33.30
C GLU A 3 -23.56 -10.70 -32.59
N GLY A 4 -23.38 -9.43 -32.95
CA GLY A 4 -22.39 -8.57 -32.28
C GLY A 4 -22.62 -8.41 -30.77
N PHE A 5 -23.87 -8.31 -30.30
CA PHE A 5 -24.16 -8.11 -28.87
C PHE A 5 -23.84 -9.35 -28.01
N LYS A 6 -23.91 -10.56 -28.58
CA LYS A 6 -23.51 -11.80 -27.90
C LYS A 6 -21.98 -11.90 -27.80
N GLU A 7 -21.24 -11.56 -28.85
CA GLU A 7 -19.78 -11.50 -28.78
C GLU A 7 -19.28 -10.50 -27.71
N TRP A 8 -19.86 -9.30 -27.64
CA TRP A 8 -19.49 -8.31 -26.62
C TRP A 8 -19.74 -8.81 -25.19
N THR A 9 -20.84 -9.53 -24.95
CA THR A 9 -21.15 -10.08 -23.61
C THR A 9 -20.24 -11.25 -23.23
N TYR A 10 -19.85 -12.11 -24.18
CA TYR A 10 -18.85 -13.15 -23.94
C TYR A 10 -17.46 -12.56 -23.68
N VAL A 11 -17.05 -11.54 -24.44
CA VAL A 11 -15.75 -10.85 -24.23
C VAL A 11 -15.73 -10.12 -22.89
N LEU A 12 -16.80 -9.42 -22.53
CA LEU A 12 -16.94 -8.77 -21.22
C LEU A 12 -16.94 -9.79 -20.08
N GLY A 13 -17.64 -10.91 -20.23
CA GLY A 13 -17.63 -12.00 -19.24
C GLY A 13 -16.26 -12.66 -19.10
N ALA A 14 -15.56 -12.91 -20.22
CA ALA A 14 -14.25 -13.54 -20.26
C ALA A 14 -13.14 -12.68 -19.64
N VAL A 15 -13.27 -11.35 -19.65
CA VAL A 15 -12.30 -10.43 -19.04
C VAL A 15 -12.68 -10.04 -17.62
N ALA A 16 -13.97 -9.79 -17.35
CA ALA A 16 -14.41 -9.33 -16.03
C ALA A 16 -14.30 -10.40 -14.95
N VAL A 17 -14.62 -11.66 -15.26
CA VAL A 17 -14.59 -12.75 -14.27
C VAL A 17 -13.17 -13.00 -13.73
N PRO A 18 -12.13 -13.14 -14.57
CA PRO A 18 -10.75 -13.29 -14.08
C PRO A 18 -10.27 -12.07 -13.27
N LEU A 19 -10.64 -10.85 -13.67
CA LEU A 19 -10.25 -9.64 -12.94
C LEU A 19 -10.87 -9.59 -11.54
N VAL A 20 -12.16 -9.90 -11.43
CA VAL A 20 -12.86 -9.95 -10.14
C VAL A 20 -12.26 -11.03 -9.25
N LEU A 21 -11.96 -12.21 -9.81
CA LEU A 21 -11.32 -13.29 -9.07
C LEU A 21 -9.93 -12.88 -8.57
N ALA A 22 -9.11 -12.25 -9.42
CA ALA A 22 -7.77 -11.77 -9.06
C ALA A 22 -7.81 -10.71 -7.94
N VAL A 23 -8.74 -9.76 -8.02
CA VAL A 23 -8.97 -8.77 -6.96
C VAL A 23 -9.44 -9.45 -5.66
N GLY A 24 -10.34 -10.42 -5.76
CA GLY A 24 -10.85 -11.19 -4.63
C GLY A 24 -9.74 -11.97 -3.91
N ILE A 25 -8.90 -12.68 -4.67
CA ILE A 25 -7.74 -13.41 -4.14
C ILE A 25 -6.76 -12.45 -3.48
N ASN A 26 -6.39 -11.34 -4.15
CA ASN A 26 -5.47 -10.36 -3.57
C ASN A 26 -6.00 -9.83 -2.23
N ARG A 27 -7.28 -9.44 -2.18
CA ARG A 27 -7.93 -8.99 -0.94
C ARG A 27 -7.96 -10.08 0.14
N GLY A 28 -8.28 -11.32 -0.22
CA GLY A 28 -8.35 -12.44 0.71
C GLY A 28 -6.98 -12.80 1.32
N CYS A 29 -5.90 -12.69 0.55
CA CYS A 29 -4.56 -13.03 1.02
C CYS A 29 -3.88 -11.89 1.77
N ASN A 30 -4.04 -10.64 1.31
CA ASN A 30 -3.22 -9.52 1.79
C ASN A 30 -3.94 -8.61 2.79
N ASN A 31 -5.25 -8.72 3.00
CA ASN A 31 -5.92 -7.94 4.04
C ASN A 31 -5.76 -8.62 5.40
N GLN A 32 -4.86 -8.10 6.23
CA GLN A 32 -4.64 -8.61 7.58
C GLN A 32 -4.34 -7.48 8.55
N ALA A 33 -4.66 -7.68 9.83
CA ALA A 33 -4.29 -6.77 10.90
C ALA A 33 -3.76 -7.59 12.08
N ILE A 34 -2.63 -7.15 12.63
CA ILE A 34 -1.96 -7.77 13.77
C ILE A 34 -1.73 -6.68 14.81
N SER A 35 -2.18 -6.92 16.04
CA SER A 35 -1.92 -6.04 17.16
C SER A 35 -1.09 -6.78 18.20
N HIS A 36 0.04 -6.18 18.57
CA HIS A 36 0.97 -6.65 19.58
C HIS A 36 1.31 -5.48 20.51
N PRO A 37 1.67 -5.69 21.79
CA PRO A 37 2.06 -4.59 22.68
C PRO A 37 3.19 -3.69 22.16
N GLY A 38 4.04 -4.22 21.29
CA GLY A 38 5.14 -3.47 20.66
C GLY A 38 4.81 -2.81 19.33
N TYR A 39 3.73 -3.20 18.65
CA TYR A 39 3.36 -2.64 17.34
C TYR A 39 1.93 -2.98 16.92
N HIS A 40 1.39 -2.19 16.00
CA HIS A 40 0.17 -2.46 15.27
C HIS A 40 0.46 -2.45 13.78
N ALA A 41 0.27 -3.60 13.12
CA ALA A 41 0.52 -3.78 11.69
C ALA A 41 -0.78 -4.03 10.93
N VAL A 42 -0.92 -3.42 9.76
CA VAL A 42 -2.04 -3.65 8.85
C VAL A 42 -1.51 -3.82 7.44
N SER A 43 -1.89 -4.92 6.80
CA SER A 43 -1.70 -5.13 5.37
C SER A 43 -3.04 -4.96 4.65
N LYS A 44 -3.01 -4.31 3.48
CA LYS A 44 -4.20 -3.97 2.70
C LYS A 44 -3.95 -4.11 1.21
N ALA A 45 -4.76 -4.92 0.55
CA ALA A 45 -4.83 -4.99 -0.90
C ALA A 45 -5.48 -3.74 -1.52
N ASN A 46 -4.84 -3.21 -2.57
CA ASN A 46 -5.28 -2.09 -3.39
C ASN A 46 -5.82 -2.57 -4.76
N GLY A 47 -6.54 -3.69 -4.77
CA GLY A 47 -7.14 -4.24 -6.00
C GLY A 47 -6.09 -4.85 -6.92
N LEU A 48 -5.98 -4.40 -8.18
CA LEU A 48 -4.91 -4.85 -9.08
C LEU A 48 -3.63 -4.03 -8.93
N SER A 49 -3.71 -2.89 -8.22
CA SER A 49 -2.59 -1.98 -7.98
C SER A 49 -1.62 -2.48 -6.91
N GLY A 50 -1.90 -3.64 -6.30
CA GLY A 50 -1.03 -4.33 -5.36
C GLY A 50 -1.51 -4.26 -3.93
N HIS A 51 -0.62 -3.99 -2.97
CA HIS A 51 -0.98 -3.88 -1.56
C HIS A 51 -0.02 -2.96 -0.78
N THR A 52 -0.47 -2.51 0.37
CA THR A 52 0.25 -1.63 1.28
C THR A 52 0.28 -2.27 2.67
N GLU A 53 1.45 -2.33 3.27
CA GLU A 53 1.65 -2.67 4.66
C GLU A 53 1.94 -1.38 5.43
N TYR A 54 1.30 -1.21 6.58
CA TYR A 54 1.57 -0.14 7.53
C TYR A 54 1.89 -0.75 8.87
N VAL A 55 2.90 -0.25 9.56
CA VAL A 55 3.21 -0.62 10.94
C VAL A 55 3.39 0.64 11.76
N LYS A 56 2.74 0.68 12.93
CA LYS A 56 2.99 1.67 13.97
C LYS A 56 3.60 0.98 15.17
N TYR A 57 4.77 1.42 15.59
CA TYR A 57 5.46 0.88 16.75
C TYR A 57 5.03 1.60 18.03
N ALA A 58 5.28 0.96 19.17
CA ALA A 58 4.91 1.49 20.49
C ALA A 58 5.68 2.75 20.88
N ASP A 59 6.87 2.97 20.30
CA ASP A 59 7.67 4.18 20.49
C ASP A 59 7.18 5.39 19.67
N GLY A 60 6.15 5.18 18.84
CA GLY A 60 5.57 6.21 17.99
C GLY A 60 6.07 6.18 16.55
N SER A 61 7.19 5.50 16.25
CA SER A 61 7.72 5.36 14.89
C SER A 61 6.76 4.57 14.00
N GLN A 62 6.85 4.82 12.69
CA GLN A 62 5.91 4.30 11.71
C GLN A 62 6.61 3.92 10.42
N GLU A 63 6.11 2.88 9.75
CA GLU A 63 6.56 2.50 8.42
C GLU A 63 5.37 2.20 7.51
N VAL A 64 5.50 2.56 6.24
CA VAL A 64 4.58 2.22 5.16
C VAL A 64 5.37 1.54 4.06
N LYS A 65 5.02 0.31 3.74
CA LYS A 65 5.61 -0.45 2.64
C LYS A 65 4.59 -0.66 1.53
N ILE A 66 4.96 -0.26 0.33
CA ILE A 66 4.08 -0.25 -0.84
C ILE A 66 4.63 -1.22 -1.87
N TYR A 67 3.78 -2.15 -2.26
CA TYR A 67 4.05 -3.14 -3.29
C TYR A 67 3.08 -2.91 -4.44
N PRO A 68 3.54 -2.30 -5.55
CA PRO A 68 2.74 -2.09 -6.75
C PRO A 68 2.50 -3.43 -7.47
N GLY A 69 1.31 -3.57 -8.01
CA GLY A 69 0.91 -4.76 -8.77
C GLY A 69 0.72 -6.02 -7.92
N LEU A 70 0.37 -7.14 -8.57
CA LEU A 70 -0.10 -8.37 -7.91
C LEU A 70 0.99 -9.25 -7.27
N GLY A 71 2.15 -8.74 -6.86
CA GLY A 71 3.20 -9.63 -6.30
C GLY A 71 4.26 -8.97 -5.41
N HIS A 72 4.49 -9.59 -4.24
CA HIS A 72 5.74 -9.45 -3.48
C HIS A 72 6.91 -9.95 -4.34
N GLY A 73 7.72 -9.04 -4.89
CA GLY A 73 9.04 -9.36 -5.44
C GLY A 73 9.18 -9.43 -6.96
N LEU A 74 8.08 -9.36 -7.74
CA LEU A 74 8.16 -9.17 -9.20
C LEU A 74 8.22 -7.69 -9.62
N PHE A 75 7.83 -6.78 -8.74
CA PHE A 75 7.76 -5.35 -9.01
C PHE A 75 8.53 -4.54 -7.95
N SER A 76 8.94 -3.33 -8.32
CA SER A 76 9.63 -2.38 -7.44
C SER A 76 8.85 -2.18 -6.15
N SER A 77 9.49 -2.04 -4.98
CA SER A 77 8.79 -1.66 -3.74
C SER A 77 9.27 -0.32 -3.23
N ARG A 78 8.42 0.37 -2.48
CA ARG A 78 8.76 1.62 -1.78
C ARG A 78 8.50 1.42 -0.29
N LEU A 79 9.45 1.82 0.54
CA LEU A 79 9.36 1.82 2.00
C LEU A 79 9.51 3.27 2.46
N LEU A 80 8.54 3.75 3.22
CA LEU A 80 8.48 5.07 3.82
C LEU A 80 8.59 4.90 5.32
N GLU A 81 9.47 5.64 5.97
CA GLU A 81 9.75 5.48 7.40
C GLU A 81 9.74 6.84 8.09
N ASP A 82 9.00 6.90 9.19
CA ASP A 82 8.95 7.98 10.19
C ASP A 82 9.58 7.40 11.47
N PHE A 83 10.79 7.83 11.81
CA PHE A 83 11.54 7.29 12.94
C PHE A 83 11.20 7.97 14.26
N ASN A 84 10.65 9.19 14.21
CA ASN A 84 10.46 10.04 15.38
C ASN A 84 8.99 10.18 15.81
N GLY A 85 8.05 9.66 15.01
CA GLY A 85 6.62 9.68 15.26
C GLY A 85 5.94 11.01 14.98
N ASP A 86 6.60 11.95 14.29
CA ASP A 86 6.04 13.28 13.96
C ASP A 86 5.07 13.27 12.77
N SER A 87 4.84 12.08 12.19
CA SER A 87 4.00 11.87 11.01
C SER A 87 4.53 12.54 9.74
N LEU A 88 5.84 12.76 9.67
CA LEU A 88 6.58 13.11 8.46
C LEU A 88 7.58 12.01 8.15
N ILE A 89 7.74 11.71 6.86
CA ILE A 89 8.64 10.65 6.41
C ILE A 89 10.09 11.10 6.48
N ASP A 90 10.88 10.46 7.33
CA ASP A 90 12.33 10.69 7.46
C ASP A 90 13.11 10.00 6.33
N ARG A 91 12.66 8.82 5.88
CA ARG A 91 13.37 8.03 4.86
C ARG A 91 12.43 7.44 3.83
N ILE A 92 12.83 7.56 2.55
CA ILE A 92 12.19 6.88 1.42
C ILE A 92 13.20 5.91 0.83
N ARG A 93 12.88 4.61 0.83
CA ARG A 93 13.68 3.57 0.21
C ARG A 93 12.92 2.93 -0.94
N GLU A 94 13.54 2.91 -2.12
CA GLU A 94 12.99 2.27 -3.32
C GLU A 94 13.84 1.06 -3.72
N ASN A 95 13.19 -0.04 -4.02
CA ASN A 95 13.82 -1.24 -4.56
C ASN A 95 13.38 -1.45 -6.02
N SER A 96 14.27 -1.96 -6.87
CA SER A 96 13.97 -2.26 -8.27
C SER A 96 13.23 -3.59 -8.45
N GLY A 97 12.32 -3.65 -9.43
CA GLY A 97 11.50 -4.83 -9.77
C GLY A 97 12.16 -5.85 -10.71
N THR A 98 13.48 -5.94 -10.76
CA THR A 98 14.15 -6.98 -11.58
C THR A 98 14.10 -8.34 -10.91
N ILE A 99 14.07 -9.43 -11.70
CA ILE A 99 14.11 -10.85 -11.26
C ILE A 99 15.24 -11.14 -10.25
N GLN A 100 16.30 -10.32 -10.25
CA GLN A 100 17.22 -10.20 -9.11
C GLN A 100 16.50 -9.41 -7.99
N ALA A 101 15.69 -10.10 -7.21
CA ALA A 101 14.91 -9.53 -6.13
C ALA A 101 15.76 -8.60 -5.24
N ASN A 102 15.19 -7.43 -4.88
CA ASN A 102 15.70 -6.55 -3.83
C ASN A 102 17.01 -5.78 -4.09
N LYS A 103 17.32 -5.39 -5.33
CA LYS A 103 18.33 -4.34 -5.52
C LYS A 103 17.78 -3.00 -5.06
N LEU A 104 18.49 -2.38 -4.14
CA LEU A 104 18.25 -1.01 -3.74
C LEU A 104 18.43 -0.11 -4.98
N LYS A 105 17.37 0.61 -5.35
CA LYS A 105 17.39 1.57 -6.45
C LYS A 105 17.80 2.95 -5.94
N ARG A 106 17.20 3.38 -4.83
CA ARG A 106 17.35 4.74 -4.29
C ARG A 106 17.01 4.76 -2.80
N ILE A 107 17.75 5.56 -2.04
CA ILE A 107 17.39 5.96 -0.67
C ILE A 107 17.44 7.48 -0.64
N LEU A 108 16.40 8.10 -0.10
CA LEU A 108 16.37 9.52 0.23
C LEU A 108 16.19 9.67 1.73
N ILE A 109 16.94 10.58 2.34
CA ILE A 109 16.89 10.90 3.77
C ILE A 109 16.55 12.37 3.93
N ARG A 110 15.46 12.71 4.63
CA ARG A 110 14.88 14.06 4.69
C ARG A 110 15.92 15.12 5.05
N ASP A 111 16.73 14.86 6.07
CA ASP A 111 17.74 15.79 6.58
C ASP A 111 18.78 16.19 5.53
N PHE A 112 19.05 15.32 4.55
CA PHE A 112 20.07 15.54 3.54
C PHE A 112 19.48 15.89 2.16
N ASP A 113 18.31 15.34 1.84
CA ASP A 113 17.77 15.29 0.48
C ASP A 113 16.53 16.18 0.28
N SER A 114 15.91 16.68 1.35
CA SER A 114 14.61 17.38 1.28
C SER A 114 14.61 18.63 0.40
N THR A 115 15.75 19.31 0.25
CA THR A 115 15.86 20.49 -0.62
C THR A 115 15.72 20.10 -2.10
N ALA A 116 16.33 18.99 -2.51
CA ALA A 116 16.29 18.52 -3.90
C ALA A 116 15.03 17.71 -4.21
N TYR A 117 14.44 17.06 -3.21
CA TYR A 117 13.32 16.12 -3.38
C TYR A 117 12.08 16.49 -2.56
N LYS A 118 11.84 17.79 -2.37
CA LYS A 118 10.76 18.32 -1.53
C LYS A 118 9.38 17.74 -1.87
N GLU A 119 9.08 17.62 -3.15
CA GLU A 119 7.79 17.11 -3.63
C GLU A 119 7.61 15.61 -3.31
N GLU A 120 8.68 14.82 -3.42
CA GLU A 120 8.64 13.38 -3.11
C GLU A 120 8.38 13.13 -1.62
N PHE A 121 8.98 13.95 -0.74
CA PHE A 121 8.73 13.91 0.70
C PHE A 121 7.31 14.40 1.03
N ALA A 122 6.83 15.47 0.41
CA ALA A 122 5.46 15.94 0.62
C ALA A 122 4.41 14.91 0.16
N GLU A 123 4.67 14.19 -0.93
CA GLU A 123 3.83 13.08 -1.37
C GLU A 123 3.86 11.92 -0.38
N ALA A 124 5.05 11.52 0.08
CA ALA A 124 5.20 10.48 1.08
C ALA A 124 4.51 10.82 2.42
N ASP A 125 4.56 12.08 2.84
CA ASP A 125 3.87 12.59 4.03
C ASP A 125 2.35 12.43 3.90
N ARG A 126 1.79 12.80 2.73
CA ARG A 126 0.37 12.60 2.45
C ARG A 126 0.00 11.12 2.44
N GLU A 127 0.81 10.27 1.83
CA GLU A 127 0.58 8.82 1.81
C GLU A 127 0.53 8.24 3.23
N LEU A 128 1.46 8.63 4.11
CA LEU A 128 1.43 8.22 5.53
C LEU A 128 0.16 8.69 6.23
N GLN A 129 -0.18 9.98 6.10
CA GLN A 129 -1.37 10.56 6.73
C GLN A 129 -2.66 9.87 6.27
N GLU A 130 -2.77 9.53 4.99
CA GLU A 130 -3.90 8.76 4.49
C GLU A 130 -4.01 7.38 5.15
N GLN A 131 -2.89 6.68 5.37
CA GLN A 131 -2.91 5.39 6.06
C GLN A 131 -3.33 5.56 7.52
N ILE A 132 -2.82 6.59 8.20
CA ILE A 132 -3.20 6.91 9.58
C ILE A 132 -4.72 7.14 9.69
N ILE A 133 -5.29 7.97 8.81
CA ILE A 133 -6.74 8.25 8.78
C ILE A 133 -7.53 6.96 8.57
N LYS A 134 -7.16 6.15 7.57
CA LYS A 134 -7.83 4.86 7.26
C LYS A 134 -7.78 3.87 8.44
N LEU A 135 -6.76 3.93 9.27
CA LEU A 135 -6.64 3.10 10.47
C LEU A 135 -7.49 3.63 11.62
N GLN A 136 -7.50 4.94 11.82
CA GLN A 136 -8.36 5.59 12.81
C GLN A 136 -9.85 5.34 12.52
N GLU A 137 -10.26 5.39 11.25
CA GLU A 137 -11.64 5.09 10.86
C GLU A 137 -12.06 3.64 11.15
N ARG A 138 -11.15 2.66 10.99
CA ARG A 138 -11.44 1.26 11.35
C ARG A 138 -11.51 1.01 12.84
N ASN A 139 -10.67 1.72 13.60
CA ASN A 139 -10.59 1.58 15.04
C ASN A 139 -11.58 2.50 15.78
N SER A 140 -12.28 3.37 15.05
CA SER A 140 -13.40 4.15 15.59
C SER A 140 -14.57 3.22 15.89
N PRO A 141 -15.09 3.18 17.12
CA PRO A 141 -16.27 2.39 17.44
C PRO A 141 -17.41 2.88 16.54
N THR A 142 -17.99 1.97 15.76
CA THR A 142 -19.18 2.28 14.97
C THR A 142 -20.23 2.85 15.93
N PRO A 143 -20.80 4.04 15.68
CA PRO A 143 -21.89 4.53 16.51
C PRO A 143 -23.00 3.48 16.42
N LYS A 144 -23.31 2.84 17.55
CA LYS A 144 -24.52 2.03 17.67
C LYS A 144 -25.68 3.03 17.57
N TYR A 145 -26.23 3.18 16.37
CA TYR A 145 -27.52 3.83 16.22
C TYR A 145 -28.52 3.01 17.04
N PHE A 146 -29.03 3.63 18.10
CA PHE A 146 -30.11 3.13 18.95
C PHE A 146 -31.44 3.14 18.20
#